data_AF-A0A962UQB4-F1
#
_entry.id   AF-A0A962UQB4-F1
#
_cell.length_a   1.000
_cell.length_b   1.000
_cell.length_c   1.000
_cell.angle_alpha   90.00
_cell.angle_beta   90.00
_cell.angle_gamma   90.00
#
_symmetry.space_group_name_H-M   'P 1'
#
loop_
_entity.id
_entity.type
_entity.pdbx_description
1 polymer ?
#
loop_
_entity_poly.entity_id
_entity_poly.type
_entity_poly.pdbx_seq_one_letter_code
_entity_poly.pdbx_strand_id
1 'polypeptide(L)'
;MTDKHLDWDFFLAHPSNELETARDLYDRLQGKARVFLDAECIELGDDWDLALVRAQKSSLISVILVSAEAEESYYVREEIRSAIEMGRSKSERHVVVPLYLDQAAMRAAGNLYGLKLKQGLVISDELDLDEVTERLLQLLARLRADKEWKPVHPSVVHRHLTRKHRFRALDWAMLAITVVAVVAAIMIWAPGMEPAVSLPPLSETTPLTAAAIAPELHERERDCVKIEALSPNVIPHYLLNSIGHENFPYWLRLTAVNDCGNPKRLKVRFDDAENVEMDVHSLSLRLPSDGKPVEQTFKPEFRLLTKEMLYPVKIHWSVEDEKQAQVKVGSIITEIVPPYTVAWDLRRPAGEKRDGEPVEKEYLVASLAAWTIRPPKEVAELGWQCRSPNGAGVPLRKDDAIGSCYRDLFGEGGKVRVFEDAVRFPDMPRQYIAPPSQVLQRGNANSLEAALLLIAVVDSHSIEGVDPVLVLLASPLSDTADGSQKAIYAAWQEPGDAWRAVDLRYANSRSFEENVRTSSVQVGSIMQEHGKVIEGLGVVGSGISGDGRVFAVSPGKISPEYRIHKLP
;
A
#
# COMPACT_ATOMS: atom_id res chain seq x y z
N MET A 1 -14.46 12.03 31.32
CA MET A 1 -13.85 12.59 30.10
C MET A 1 -13.02 13.77 30.54
N THR A 2 -11.70 13.58 30.64
CA THR A 2 -10.75 14.66 30.90
C THR A 2 -10.79 15.63 29.71
N ASP A 3 -11.02 16.90 29.98
CA ASP A 3 -11.01 17.97 28.98
C ASP A 3 -9.61 17.97 28.33
N LYS A 4 -9.51 17.49 27.08
CA LYS A 4 -8.23 17.38 26.37
C LYS A 4 -7.78 18.83 26.13
N HIS A 5 -6.66 19.22 26.74
CA HIS A 5 -6.15 20.57 26.61
C HIS A 5 -5.82 20.83 25.13
N LEU A 6 -6.55 21.75 24.49
CA LEU A 6 -6.27 22.21 23.14
C LEU A 6 -5.24 23.34 23.24
N ASP A 7 -4.06 23.13 22.67
CA ASP A 7 -2.97 24.12 22.70
C ASP A 7 -3.14 25.17 21.60
N TRP A 8 -3.81 24.79 20.50
CA TRP A 8 -4.01 25.63 19.33
C TRP A 8 -5.48 25.68 18.91
N ASP A 9 -5.86 26.79 18.30
CA ASP A 9 -7.19 26.94 17.70
C ASP A 9 -7.15 26.55 16.22
N PHE A 10 -6.10 26.97 15.52
CA PHE A 10 -5.85 26.67 14.11
C PHE A 10 -4.48 26.01 13.91
N PHE A 11 -4.44 24.99 13.07
CA PHE A 11 -3.24 24.45 12.43
C PHE A 11 -3.29 24.80 10.94
N LEU A 12 -2.26 25.44 10.41
CA LEU A 12 -2.17 25.79 8.99
C LEU A 12 -1.25 24.79 8.27
N ALA A 13 -1.82 23.96 7.39
CA ALA A 13 -1.07 23.09 6.49
C ALA A 13 -0.96 23.77 5.13
N HIS A 14 0.25 23.82 4.55
CA HIS A 14 0.47 24.44 3.25
C HIS A 14 1.57 23.73 2.45
N PRO A 15 1.50 23.75 1.11
CA PRO A 15 2.62 23.35 0.28
C PRO A 15 3.73 24.43 0.35
N SER A 16 4.98 24.03 0.13
CA SER A 16 6.14 24.91 0.32
C SER A 16 6.12 26.16 -0.58
N ASN A 17 5.52 26.08 -1.77
CA ASN A 17 5.36 27.21 -2.69
C ASN A 17 4.29 28.22 -2.24
N GLU A 18 3.47 27.90 -1.24
CA GLU A 18 2.39 28.75 -0.73
C GLU A 18 2.68 29.30 0.68
N LEU A 19 3.96 29.29 1.10
CA LEU A 19 4.36 29.77 2.42
C LEU A 19 4.00 31.25 2.63
N GLU A 20 4.13 32.10 1.62
CA GLU A 20 3.77 33.52 1.74
C GLU A 20 2.28 33.68 2.02
N THR A 21 1.42 32.99 1.27
CA THR A 21 -0.03 32.96 1.51
C THR A 21 -0.38 32.41 2.89
N ALA A 22 0.34 31.39 3.36
CA ALA A 22 0.17 30.82 4.70
C ALA A 22 0.54 31.82 5.81
N ARG A 23 1.64 32.57 5.63
CA ARG A 23 2.07 33.66 6.54
C ARG A 23 1.06 34.80 6.58
N ASP A 24 0.56 35.23 5.43
CA ASP A 24 -0.46 36.27 5.35
C ASP A 24 -1.73 35.87 6.13
N LEU A 25 -2.15 34.61 6.02
CA LEU A 25 -3.27 34.09 6.79
C LEU A 25 -2.93 33.96 8.29
N TYR A 26 -1.72 33.52 8.62
CA TYR A 26 -1.22 33.45 10.00
C TYR A 26 -1.28 34.82 10.67
N ASP A 27 -0.71 35.86 10.07
CA ASP A 27 -0.66 37.21 10.61
C ASP A 27 -2.05 37.80 10.87
N ARG A 28 -3.02 37.51 9.97
CA ARG A 28 -4.42 37.97 10.11
C ARG A 28 -5.18 37.25 11.22
N LEU A 29 -4.85 35.99 11.48
CA LEU A 29 -5.45 35.19 12.54
C LEU A 29 -4.75 35.40 13.89
N GLN A 30 -3.44 35.65 13.89
CA GLN A 30 -2.62 35.85 15.08
C GLN A 30 -3.11 37.09 15.84
N GLY A 31 -3.16 36.99 17.17
CA GLY A 31 -3.75 38.02 18.03
C GLY A 31 -5.27 37.92 18.22
N LYS A 32 -5.98 37.23 17.31
CA LYS A 32 -7.41 36.88 17.49
C LYS A 32 -7.62 35.41 17.89
N ALA A 33 -6.67 34.54 17.53
CA ALA A 33 -6.67 33.11 17.84
C ALA A 33 -5.24 32.58 18.08
N ARG A 34 -5.12 31.38 18.66
CA ARG A 34 -3.85 30.64 18.73
C ARG A 34 -3.66 29.85 17.45
N VAL A 35 -2.66 30.21 16.67
CA VAL A 35 -2.41 29.63 15.34
C VAL A 35 -1.05 28.96 15.36
N PHE A 36 -0.99 27.75 14.85
CA PHE A 36 0.26 27.07 14.56
C PHE A 36 0.53 27.12 13.05
N LEU A 37 1.68 27.69 12.69
CA LEU A 37 2.29 27.64 11.36
C LEU A 37 3.73 27.18 11.56
N ASP A 38 4.14 26.14 10.85
CA ASP A 38 5.42 25.47 11.07
C ASP A 38 6.63 26.41 10.94
N ALA A 39 6.62 27.27 9.92
CA ALA A 39 7.67 28.25 9.65
C ALA A 39 7.84 29.33 10.73
N GLU A 40 6.82 29.52 11.57
CA GLU A 40 6.80 30.57 12.61
C GLU A 40 6.87 29.98 14.03
N CYS A 41 6.43 28.74 14.23
CA CYS A 41 6.22 28.14 15.55
C CYS A 41 7.24 27.06 15.91
N ILE A 42 8.00 26.53 14.94
CA ILE A 42 9.00 25.49 15.19
C ILE A 42 10.38 26.15 15.29
N GLU A 43 11.06 25.94 16.42
CA GLU A 43 12.37 26.52 16.67
C GLU A 43 13.50 25.62 16.19
N LEU A 44 14.68 26.22 15.98
CA LEU A 44 15.88 25.45 15.64
C LEU A 44 16.23 24.48 16.78
N GLY A 45 16.20 23.19 16.47
CA GLY A 45 16.48 22.12 17.43
C GLY A 45 15.24 21.31 17.83
N ASP A 46 14.03 21.75 17.43
CA ASP A 46 12.82 20.93 17.56
C ASP A 46 12.81 19.77 16.56
N ASP A 47 12.28 18.63 16.98
CA ASP A 47 11.93 17.52 16.09
C ASP A 47 10.69 17.92 15.27
N TRP A 48 10.94 18.45 14.06
CA TRP A 48 9.93 19.02 13.16
C TRP A 48 8.72 18.08 12.97
N ASP A 49 8.98 16.81 12.71
CA ASP A 49 7.97 15.76 12.51
C ASP A 49 7.07 15.55 13.74
N LEU A 50 7.65 15.54 14.95
CA LEU A 50 6.90 15.41 16.20
C LEU A 50 6.12 16.69 16.54
N ALA A 51 6.71 17.86 16.30
CA ALA A 51 6.09 19.16 16.56
C ALA A 51 4.83 19.35 15.72
N LEU A 52 4.88 19.01 14.43
CA LEU A 52 3.76 19.08 13.50
C LEU A 52 2.61 18.15 13.91
N VAL A 53 2.91 16.87 14.16
CA VAL A 53 1.89 15.90 14.59
C VAL A 53 1.25 16.33 15.92
N ARG A 54 2.05 16.86 16.86
CA ARG A 54 1.55 17.37 18.13
C ARG A 54 0.64 18.59 17.95
N ALA A 55 1.07 19.57 17.17
CA ALA A 55 0.32 20.79 16.91
C ALA A 55 -1.01 20.50 16.21
N GLN A 56 -1.00 19.63 15.21
CA GLN A 56 -2.20 19.22 14.49
C GLN A 56 -3.21 18.52 15.43
N LYS A 57 -2.73 17.58 16.27
CA LYS A 57 -3.57 16.84 17.25
C LYS A 57 -4.12 17.70 18.38
N SER A 58 -3.46 18.81 18.69
CA SER A 58 -3.84 19.77 19.74
C SER A 58 -4.57 21.00 19.20
N SER A 59 -4.87 21.02 17.89
CA SER A 59 -5.65 22.05 17.23
C SER A 59 -7.13 21.70 17.15
N LEU A 60 -8.00 22.72 17.23
CA LEU A 60 -9.44 22.54 17.01
C LEU A 60 -9.79 22.49 15.52
N ILE A 61 -9.10 23.28 14.71
CA ILE A 61 -9.36 23.42 13.27
C ILE A 61 -8.04 23.23 12.51
N SER A 62 -8.01 22.30 11.54
CA SER A 62 -6.94 22.25 10.54
C SER A 62 -7.40 22.95 9.26
N VAL A 63 -6.69 24.01 8.87
CA VAL A 63 -6.89 24.71 7.59
C VAL A 63 -5.85 24.19 6.61
N ILE A 64 -6.30 23.62 5.49
CA ILE A 64 -5.44 23.03 4.48
C ILE A 64 -5.42 23.95 3.27
N LEU A 65 -4.29 24.62 3.01
CA LEU A 65 -4.10 25.41 1.79
C LEU A 65 -3.90 24.47 0.60
N VAL A 66 -4.71 24.65 -0.43
CA VAL A 66 -4.66 23.85 -1.65
C VAL A 66 -4.44 24.77 -2.84
N SER A 67 -3.31 24.58 -3.51
CA SER A 67 -3.00 25.23 -4.79
C SER A 67 -3.15 24.26 -5.96
N ALA A 68 -3.21 24.78 -7.19
CA ALA A 68 -3.30 23.97 -8.39
C ALA A 68 -2.03 23.13 -8.64
N GLU A 69 -0.89 23.55 -8.09
CA GLU A 69 0.41 22.90 -8.21
C GLU A 69 0.72 21.93 -7.06
N ALA A 70 -0.14 21.86 -6.04
CA ALA A 70 0.10 21.10 -4.81
C ALA A 70 0.16 19.56 -5.00
N GLU A 71 -0.15 19.04 -6.20
CA GLU A 71 -0.20 17.60 -6.48
C GLU A 71 1.17 16.91 -6.28
N GLU A 72 2.28 17.66 -6.33
CA GLU A 72 3.65 17.11 -6.21
C GLU A 72 4.24 17.16 -4.79
N SER A 73 3.63 17.86 -3.83
CA SER A 73 4.18 17.94 -2.47
C SER A 73 3.81 16.71 -1.63
N TYR A 74 4.74 15.76 -1.51
CA TYR A 74 4.59 14.54 -0.70
C TYR A 74 4.17 14.87 0.75
N TYR A 75 4.71 15.95 1.31
CA TYR A 75 4.53 16.36 2.69
C TYR A 75 3.06 16.69 3.05
N VAL A 76 2.38 17.46 2.20
CA VAL A 76 0.99 17.90 2.43
C VAL A 76 0.00 16.72 2.41
N ARG A 77 0.32 15.62 1.72
CA ARG A 77 -0.57 14.44 1.63
C ARG A 77 -0.73 13.72 2.96
N GLU A 78 0.34 13.56 3.73
CA GLU A 78 0.26 12.88 5.03
C GLU A 78 -0.46 13.77 6.07
N GLU A 79 -0.24 15.09 6.03
CA GLU A 79 -0.95 16.04 6.89
C GLU A 79 -2.46 16.05 6.61
N ILE A 80 -2.86 16.08 5.33
CA ILE A 80 -4.26 16.01 4.89
C ILE A 80 -4.90 14.70 5.40
N ARG A 81 -4.20 13.57 5.22
CA ARG A 81 -4.71 12.25 5.63
C ARG A 81 -4.95 12.20 7.13
N SER A 82 -3.97 12.64 7.92
CA SER A 82 -4.05 12.71 9.38
C SER A 82 -5.19 13.62 9.85
N ALA A 83 -5.31 14.83 9.28
CA ALA A 83 -6.40 15.77 9.59
C ALA A 83 -7.79 15.15 9.33
N ILE A 84 -7.96 14.48 8.18
CA ILE A 84 -9.23 13.85 7.81
C ILE A 84 -9.57 12.68 8.72
N GLU A 85 -8.58 11.85 9.09
CA GLU A 85 -8.73 10.76 10.05
C GLU A 85 -9.20 11.29 11.42
N MET A 86 -8.57 12.36 11.93
CA MET A 86 -8.98 13.03 13.17
C MET A 86 -10.42 13.57 13.08
N GLY A 87 -10.76 14.27 11.99
CA GLY A 87 -12.11 14.80 11.76
C GLY A 87 -13.19 13.75 11.47
N ARG A 88 -12.83 12.45 11.33
CA ARG A 88 -13.76 11.32 11.23
C ARG A 88 -13.97 10.61 12.57
N SER A 89 -13.03 10.73 13.50
CA SER A 89 -13.12 10.09 14.80
C SER A 89 -14.25 10.70 15.62
N LYS A 90 -15.22 9.88 16.05
CA LYS A 90 -16.39 10.35 16.83
C LYS A 90 -16.01 10.98 18.18
N SER A 91 -14.77 10.80 18.64
CA SER A 91 -14.28 11.31 19.91
C SER A 91 -13.62 12.69 19.83
N GLU A 92 -13.34 13.22 18.64
CA GLU A 92 -12.56 14.46 18.48
C GLU A 92 -13.41 15.57 17.86
N ARG A 93 -13.39 16.76 18.48
CA ARG A 93 -14.05 17.98 17.95
C ARG A 93 -13.29 18.63 16.80
N HIS A 94 -12.40 17.89 16.16
CA HIS A 94 -11.46 18.40 15.19
C HIS A 94 -12.17 18.66 13.84
N VAL A 95 -12.06 19.88 13.32
CA VAL A 95 -12.66 20.27 12.04
C VAL A 95 -11.58 20.49 10.99
N VAL A 96 -11.81 20.00 9.79
CA VAL A 96 -10.90 20.20 8.64
C VAL A 96 -11.56 21.12 7.65
N VAL A 97 -10.87 22.21 7.28
CA VAL A 97 -11.33 23.22 6.33
C VAL A 97 -10.33 23.31 5.17
N PRO A 98 -10.67 22.80 3.98
CA PRO A 98 -9.90 23.08 2.78
C PRO A 98 -10.02 24.58 2.41
N LEU A 99 -8.90 25.24 2.17
CA LEU A 99 -8.81 26.59 1.61
C LEU A 99 -8.17 26.50 0.23
N TYR A 100 -9.00 26.59 -0.82
CA TYR A 100 -8.55 26.57 -2.20
C TYR A 100 -8.09 27.97 -2.59
N LEU A 101 -6.84 28.10 -3.03
CA LEU A 101 -6.24 29.40 -3.34
C LEU A 101 -6.75 30.01 -4.65
N ASP A 102 -7.38 29.19 -5.49
CA ASP A 102 -8.14 29.63 -6.65
C ASP A 102 -9.16 28.56 -7.10
N GLN A 103 -9.90 28.87 -8.17
CA GLN A 103 -10.87 27.94 -8.79
C GLN A 103 -10.21 26.73 -9.45
N ALA A 104 -8.97 26.85 -9.94
CA ALA A 104 -8.24 25.74 -10.55
C ALA A 104 -7.83 24.71 -9.48
N ALA A 105 -7.35 25.17 -8.33
CA ALA A 105 -7.02 24.38 -7.16
C ALA A 105 -8.24 23.61 -6.63
N MET A 106 -9.42 24.24 -6.58
CA MET A 106 -10.66 23.54 -6.20
C MET A 106 -11.01 22.40 -7.17
N ARG A 107 -10.81 22.61 -8.48
CA ARG A 107 -11.05 21.56 -9.49
C ARG A 107 -10.01 20.44 -9.40
N ALA A 108 -8.73 20.79 -9.22
CA ALA A 108 -7.63 19.84 -9.08
C ALA A 108 -7.71 19.02 -7.79
N ALA A 109 -8.25 19.59 -6.71
CA ALA A 109 -8.51 18.91 -5.44
C ALA A 109 -9.47 17.72 -5.57
N GLY A 110 -10.21 17.64 -6.69
CA GLY A 110 -10.30 16.45 -7.53
C GLY A 110 -9.69 15.17 -6.95
N ASN A 111 -8.37 15.17 -6.97
CA ASN A 111 -7.58 13.96 -6.78
C ASN A 111 -7.04 13.82 -5.35
N LEU A 112 -7.24 14.83 -4.50
CA LEU A 112 -6.76 14.82 -3.11
C LEU A 112 -7.72 14.03 -2.22
N TYR A 113 -7.17 13.03 -1.52
CA TYR A 113 -7.92 12.07 -0.74
C TYR A 113 -8.85 12.77 0.28
N GLY A 114 -10.17 12.55 0.14
CA GLY A 114 -11.18 12.89 1.16
C GLY A 114 -11.57 14.37 1.30
N LEU A 115 -10.84 15.32 0.71
CA LEU A 115 -11.17 16.75 0.79
C LEU A 115 -12.46 17.12 0.04
N LYS A 116 -12.78 16.40 -1.06
CA LYS A 116 -14.05 16.52 -1.80
C LYS A 116 -15.31 16.39 -0.95
N LEU A 117 -15.20 15.69 0.19
CA LEU A 117 -16.32 15.44 1.10
C LEU A 117 -16.46 16.52 2.18
N LYS A 118 -15.55 17.50 2.22
CA LYS A 118 -15.54 18.60 3.19
C LYS A 118 -15.94 19.90 2.50
N GLN A 119 -16.68 20.75 3.23
CA GLN A 119 -16.92 22.11 2.78
C GLN A 119 -15.65 22.93 3.00
N GLY A 120 -15.21 23.64 1.96
CA GLY A 120 -14.04 24.52 1.98
C GLY A 120 -14.37 25.95 1.60
N LEU A 121 -13.34 26.80 1.61
CA LEU A 121 -13.37 28.19 1.14
C LEU A 121 -12.55 28.28 -0.14
N VAL A 122 -12.93 29.16 -1.07
CA VAL A 122 -12.23 29.37 -2.34
C VAL A 122 -11.89 30.83 -2.45
N ILE A 123 -10.59 31.17 -2.51
CA ILE A 123 -10.16 32.53 -2.76
C ILE A 123 -10.54 32.89 -4.19
N SER A 124 -11.15 34.06 -4.35
CA SER A 124 -11.65 34.57 -5.62
C SER A 124 -11.80 36.09 -5.55
N ASP A 125 -12.21 36.72 -6.65
CA ASP A 125 -12.51 38.17 -6.68
C ASP A 125 -13.60 38.57 -5.66
N GLU A 126 -14.43 37.62 -5.21
CA GLU A 126 -15.51 37.83 -4.24
C GLU A 126 -15.16 37.39 -2.81
N LEU A 127 -14.00 36.75 -2.58
CA LEU A 127 -13.60 36.24 -1.28
C LEU A 127 -12.09 36.33 -1.12
N ASP A 128 -11.62 37.37 -0.42
CA ASP A 128 -10.21 37.58 -0.12
C ASP A 128 -9.77 36.93 1.22
N LEU A 129 -8.48 37.08 1.56
CA LEU A 129 -7.93 36.52 2.81
C LEU A 129 -8.51 37.16 4.08
N ASP A 130 -8.98 38.41 4.03
CA ASP A 130 -9.64 39.05 5.17
C ASP A 130 -11.00 38.41 5.43
N GLU A 131 -11.78 38.20 4.38
CA GLU A 131 -13.06 37.53 4.48
C GLU A 131 -12.93 36.06 4.85
N VAL A 132 -11.90 35.37 4.36
CA VAL A 132 -11.53 34.01 4.80
C VAL A 132 -11.22 34.01 6.30
N THR A 133 -10.42 34.95 6.78
CA THR A 133 -10.06 35.10 8.20
C THR A 133 -11.29 35.25 9.06
N GLU A 134 -12.22 36.15 8.69
CA GLU A 134 -13.45 36.36 9.45
C GLU A 134 -14.36 35.12 9.45
N ARG A 135 -14.47 34.39 8.34
CA ARG A 135 -15.22 33.11 8.29
C ARG A 135 -14.60 32.03 9.19
N LEU A 136 -13.27 31.94 9.24
CA LEU A 136 -12.57 31.01 10.13
C LEU A 136 -12.79 31.36 11.60
N LEU A 137 -12.73 32.65 11.97
CA LEU A 137 -12.99 33.11 13.33
C LEU A 137 -14.45 32.88 13.76
N GLN A 138 -15.41 33.08 12.85
CA GLN A 138 -16.82 32.73 13.10
C GLN A 138 -17.00 31.22 13.33
N LEU A 139 -16.31 30.38 12.54
CA LEU A 139 -16.29 28.93 12.75
C LEU A 139 -15.73 28.59 14.13
N LEU A 140 -14.60 29.18 14.53
CA LEU A 140 -13.98 28.98 15.84
C LEU A 140 -14.93 29.39 16.98
N ALA A 141 -15.56 30.55 16.88
CA ALA A 141 -16.52 31.05 17.86
C ALA A 141 -17.70 30.08 18.03
N ARG A 142 -18.24 29.55 16.93
CA ARG A 142 -19.32 28.56 16.95
C ARG A 142 -18.89 27.25 17.62
N LEU A 143 -17.72 26.72 17.28
CA LEU A 143 -17.22 25.47 17.88
C LEU A 143 -16.94 25.60 19.38
N ARG A 144 -16.52 26.79 19.84
CA ARG A 144 -16.34 27.08 21.27
C ARG A 144 -17.67 27.26 22.01
N ALA A 145 -18.68 27.83 21.36
CA ALA A 145 -20.00 28.03 21.94
C ALA A 145 -20.78 26.71 22.10
N ASP A 146 -20.64 25.78 21.15
CA ASP A 146 -21.31 24.47 21.21
C ASP A 146 -20.63 23.53 22.22
N LYS A 147 -21.07 23.60 23.48
CA LYS A 147 -20.68 22.61 24.51
C LYS A 147 -21.15 21.19 24.18
N GLU A 148 -22.12 21.01 23.29
CA GLU A 148 -22.67 19.72 22.86
C GLU A 148 -22.43 19.41 21.36
N TRP A 149 -21.42 19.99 20.73
CA TRP A 149 -21.15 19.77 19.31
C TRP A 149 -21.08 18.26 18.98
N LYS A 150 -22.02 17.79 18.17
CA LYS A 150 -22.01 16.48 17.52
C LYS A 150 -21.79 16.73 16.03
N PRO A 151 -20.80 16.08 15.39
CA PRO A 151 -20.62 16.24 13.95
C PRO A 151 -21.93 15.87 13.25
N VAL A 152 -22.46 16.79 12.44
CA VAL A 152 -23.60 16.53 11.57
C VAL A 152 -23.09 15.56 10.50
N HIS A 153 -23.22 14.27 10.77
CA HIS A 153 -23.16 13.29 9.69
C HIS A 153 -24.28 13.64 8.71
N PRO A 154 -24.02 13.66 7.39
CA PRO A 154 -25.11 13.59 6.44
C PRO A 154 -25.85 12.29 6.75
N SER A 155 -26.97 12.38 7.44
CA SER A 155 -27.95 11.33 7.47
C SER A 155 -28.30 11.10 6.02
N VAL A 156 -27.83 9.97 5.49
CA VAL A 156 -28.29 9.45 4.21
C VAL A 156 -29.80 9.56 4.27
N VAL A 157 -30.37 10.38 3.39
CA VAL A 157 -31.80 10.49 3.17
C VAL A 157 -32.24 9.13 2.65
N HIS A 158 -32.50 8.20 3.56
CA HIS A 158 -33.27 7.00 3.28
C HIS A 158 -34.70 7.48 3.07
N ARG A 159 -35.02 7.82 1.81
CA ARG A 159 -36.42 7.81 1.36
C ARG A 159 -36.99 6.45 1.74
N HIS A 160 -37.99 6.46 2.61
CA HIS A 160 -38.84 5.33 2.90
C HIS A 160 -39.41 4.75 1.60
N LEU A 161 -38.84 3.65 1.14
CA LEU A 161 -39.54 2.64 0.34
C LEU A 161 -39.87 1.47 1.26
N THR A 162 -40.86 1.68 2.14
CA THR A 162 -41.55 0.58 2.79
C THR A 162 -42.49 -0.07 1.78
N ARG A 163 -42.04 -1.13 1.11
CA ARG A 163 -42.94 -2.14 0.53
C ARG A 163 -42.49 -3.52 1.00
N LYS A 164 -43.21 -4.04 1.99
CA LYS A 164 -43.10 -5.43 2.47
C LYS A 164 -43.24 -6.39 1.29
N HIS A 165 -42.17 -7.08 0.91
CA HIS A 165 -42.27 -8.37 0.26
C HIS A 165 -42.02 -9.47 1.29
N ARG A 166 -43.11 -10.02 1.83
CA ARG A 166 -43.11 -11.36 2.40
C ARG A 166 -42.98 -12.34 1.23
N PHE A 167 -41.75 -12.71 0.87
CA PHE A 167 -41.51 -13.87 0.03
C PHE A 167 -41.80 -15.13 0.85
N ARG A 168 -42.75 -15.95 0.40
CA ARG A 168 -43.11 -17.23 1.02
C ARG A 168 -42.23 -18.32 0.39
N ALA A 169 -41.81 -19.29 1.21
CA ALA A 169 -40.98 -20.43 0.84
C ALA A 169 -41.49 -21.26 -0.38
N LEU A 170 -42.75 -21.06 -0.80
CA LEU A 170 -43.31 -21.69 -2.00
C LEU A 170 -42.68 -21.21 -3.32
N ASP A 171 -42.19 -19.98 -3.40
CA ASP A 171 -41.62 -19.45 -4.65
C ASP A 171 -40.24 -20.06 -4.97
N TRP A 172 -39.46 -20.40 -3.93
CA TRP A 172 -38.19 -21.12 -4.10
C TRP A 172 -38.38 -22.58 -4.54
N ALA A 173 -39.45 -23.24 -4.07
CA ALA A 173 -39.77 -24.60 -4.48
C ALA A 173 -40.19 -24.67 -5.96
N MET A 174 -40.98 -23.70 -6.43
CA MET A 174 -41.39 -23.62 -7.85
C MET A 174 -40.20 -23.33 -8.78
N LEU A 175 -39.27 -22.45 -8.38
CA LEU A 175 -38.07 -22.18 -9.17
C LEU A 175 -37.18 -23.43 -9.29
N ALA A 176 -36.97 -24.15 -8.19
CA ALA A 176 -36.17 -25.37 -8.18
C ALA A 176 -36.77 -26.49 -9.04
N ILE A 177 -38.10 -26.69 -8.97
CA ILE A 177 -38.80 -27.68 -9.81
C ILE A 177 -38.68 -27.33 -11.31
N THR A 178 -38.75 -26.05 -11.65
CA THR A 178 -38.64 -25.59 -13.04
C THR A 178 -37.24 -25.84 -13.61
N VAL A 179 -36.19 -25.60 -12.82
CA VAL A 179 -34.80 -25.86 -13.25
C VAL A 179 -34.56 -27.36 -13.46
N VAL A 180 -35.04 -28.22 -12.56
CA VAL A 180 -34.89 -29.68 -12.70
C VAL A 180 -35.65 -30.21 -13.92
N ALA A 181 -36.85 -29.68 -14.21
CA ALA A 181 -37.61 -30.06 -15.39
C ALA A 181 -36.92 -29.67 -16.71
N VAL A 182 -36.29 -28.49 -16.77
CA VAL A 182 -35.54 -28.04 -17.94
C VAL A 182 -34.28 -28.88 -18.17
N VAL A 183 -33.53 -29.21 -17.12
CA VAL A 183 -32.34 -30.06 -17.24
C VAL A 183 -32.72 -31.49 -17.66
N ALA A 184 -33.82 -32.03 -17.12
CA ALA A 184 -34.32 -33.34 -17.55
C ALA A 184 -34.80 -33.35 -19.01
N ALA A 185 -35.44 -32.28 -19.48
CA ALA A 185 -35.85 -32.15 -20.88
C ALA A 185 -34.66 -32.08 -21.85
N ILE A 186 -33.58 -31.38 -21.47
CA ILE A 186 -32.34 -31.30 -22.26
C ILE A 186 -31.66 -32.67 -22.36
N MET A 187 -31.65 -33.44 -21.26
CA MET A 187 -31.05 -34.79 -21.23
C MET A 187 -31.83 -35.81 -22.06
N ILE A 188 -33.15 -35.66 -22.20
CA ILE A 188 -34.00 -36.59 -22.98
C ILE A 188 -33.94 -36.30 -24.49
N TRP A 189 -33.65 -35.06 -24.89
CA TRP A 189 -33.68 -34.65 -26.31
C TRP A 189 -32.34 -34.72 -27.05
N ALA A 190 -31.25 -35.09 -26.39
CA ALA A 190 -29.92 -35.08 -27.02
C ALA A 190 -29.11 -36.40 -26.92
N PRO A 191 -29.59 -37.55 -27.42
CA PRO A 191 -28.70 -38.64 -27.78
C PRO A 191 -28.45 -38.63 -29.29
N GLY A 192 -27.22 -38.26 -29.72
CA GLY A 192 -26.75 -38.60 -31.07
C GLY A 192 -26.04 -37.53 -31.90
N MET A 193 -25.23 -36.63 -31.31
CA MET A 193 -24.27 -35.85 -32.10
C MET A 193 -22.86 -36.39 -31.92
N GLU A 194 -22.41 -37.21 -32.87
CA GLU A 194 -20.98 -37.47 -33.12
C GLU A 194 -20.38 -36.31 -33.94
N PRO A 195 -19.14 -35.86 -33.65
CA PRO A 195 -18.49 -34.85 -34.48
C PRO A 195 -17.76 -35.52 -35.65
N ALA A 196 -18.36 -35.45 -36.84
CA ALA A 196 -17.66 -35.66 -38.10
C ALA A 196 -17.32 -34.31 -38.72
N VAL A 197 -16.07 -33.87 -38.61
CA VAL A 197 -15.55 -32.72 -39.38
C VAL A 197 -14.42 -33.22 -40.27
N SER A 198 -14.74 -33.49 -41.53
CA SER A 198 -13.75 -33.68 -42.60
C SER A 198 -13.34 -32.31 -43.16
N LEU A 199 -12.05 -32.03 -43.17
CA LEU A 199 -11.46 -30.88 -43.87
C LEU A 199 -11.52 -31.08 -45.40
N PRO A 200 -11.82 -30.05 -46.20
CA PRO A 200 -11.63 -30.10 -47.65
C PRO A 200 -10.17 -29.80 -48.04
N PRO A 201 -9.71 -30.27 -49.21
CA PRO A 201 -8.33 -30.12 -49.64
C PRO A 201 -8.03 -28.72 -50.17
N LEU A 202 -6.79 -28.29 -49.92
CA LEU A 202 -6.15 -27.12 -50.51
C LEU A 202 -6.23 -27.17 -52.05
N SER A 203 -6.70 -26.08 -52.65
CA SER A 203 -6.61 -25.84 -54.09
C SER A 203 -5.59 -24.75 -54.38
N GLU A 204 -4.89 -24.98 -55.48
CA GLU A 204 -3.68 -24.32 -55.93
C GLU A 204 -3.88 -22.88 -56.44
N THR A 205 -2.75 -22.19 -56.39
CA THR A 205 -2.33 -20.92 -56.97
C THR A 205 -3.02 -20.41 -58.25
N THR A 206 -3.22 -19.08 -58.30
CA THR A 206 -3.06 -18.30 -59.54
C THR A 206 -2.38 -16.96 -59.19
N PRO A 207 -1.32 -16.52 -59.91
CA PRO A 207 -0.61 -15.30 -59.61
C PRO A 207 -1.29 -14.10 -60.29
N LEU A 208 -1.62 -13.07 -59.52
CA LEU A 208 -1.96 -11.75 -60.06
C LEU A 208 -0.77 -10.81 -59.87
N THR A 209 -0.09 -10.58 -60.97
CA THR A 209 0.80 -9.44 -61.21
C THR A 209 0.06 -8.12 -60.94
N ALA A 210 0.49 -7.42 -59.89
CA ALA A 210 0.29 -5.99 -59.75
C ALA A 210 1.63 -5.36 -59.39
N ALA A 211 2.35 -4.91 -60.43
CA ALA A 211 3.39 -3.91 -60.28
C ALA A 211 2.71 -2.58 -59.98
N ALA A 212 2.69 -2.17 -58.71
CA ALA A 212 2.42 -0.81 -58.29
C ALA A 212 3.61 -0.35 -57.43
N ILE A 213 4.28 0.68 -57.95
CA ILE A 213 5.48 1.31 -57.41
C ILE A 213 5.10 2.08 -56.14
N ALA A 214 5.61 1.62 -54.98
CA ALA A 214 6.05 2.35 -53.78
C ALA A 214 5.81 1.54 -52.49
N PRO A 215 6.88 1.15 -51.76
CA PRO A 215 6.91 1.47 -50.32
C PRO A 215 8.31 1.75 -49.73
N GLU A 216 9.33 2.17 -50.50
CA GLU A 216 10.68 2.38 -49.91
C GLU A 216 10.76 3.55 -48.91
N LEU A 217 9.82 4.51 -48.96
CA LEU A 217 9.74 5.61 -47.97
C LEU A 217 9.15 5.17 -46.62
N HIS A 218 8.33 4.11 -46.58
CA HIS A 218 7.66 3.65 -45.35
C HIS A 218 8.49 2.66 -44.50
N GLU A 219 9.59 2.12 -45.01
CA GLU A 219 10.53 1.36 -44.16
C GLU A 219 11.44 2.29 -43.36
N ARG A 220 11.91 3.40 -43.96
CA ARG A 220 12.76 4.38 -43.26
C ARG A 220 12.06 5.10 -42.10
N GLU A 221 10.75 5.35 -42.22
CA GLU A 221 9.97 5.94 -41.11
C GLU A 221 9.69 4.94 -39.97
N ARG A 222 9.77 3.63 -40.20
CA ARG A 222 9.51 2.63 -39.15
C ARG A 222 10.68 2.46 -38.19
N ASP A 223 11.90 2.76 -38.64
CA ASP A 223 13.13 2.61 -37.84
C ASP A 223 13.58 3.89 -37.12
N CYS A 224 12.90 5.03 -37.30
CA CYS A 224 13.28 6.29 -36.64
C CYS A 224 12.83 6.40 -35.18
N VAL A 225 12.04 5.45 -34.67
CA VAL A 225 11.68 5.38 -33.24
C VAL A 225 12.26 4.13 -32.58
N LYS A 226 13.09 4.35 -31.57
CA LYS A 226 13.63 3.28 -30.70
C LYS A 226 12.80 3.26 -29.42
N ILE A 227 12.34 2.08 -29.03
CA ILE A 227 11.61 1.87 -27.78
C ILE A 227 12.25 0.70 -27.06
N GLU A 228 12.54 0.93 -25.80
CA GLU A 228 12.86 -0.08 -24.81
C GLU A 228 11.69 -0.15 -23.82
N ALA A 229 11.17 -1.35 -23.60
CA ALA A 229 10.01 -1.58 -22.76
C ALA A 229 10.35 -2.61 -21.70
N LEU A 230 10.39 -2.17 -20.45
CA LEU A 230 10.81 -2.96 -19.31
C LEU A 230 9.61 -3.19 -18.38
N SER A 231 9.33 -4.45 -18.07
CA SER A 231 8.32 -4.84 -17.09
C SER A 231 8.80 -6.13 -16.43
N PRO A 232 8.58 -6.30 -15.11
CA PRO A 232 8.93 -7.55 -14.46
C PRO A 232 8.06 -8.68 -15.01
N ASN A 233 8.54 -9.91 -14.87
CA ASN A 233 7.74 -11.09 -15.19
C ASN A 233 6.52 -11.22 -14.27
N VAL A 234 6.65 -10.69 -13.05
CA VAL A 234 5.67 -10.80 -11.99
C VAL A 234 5.54 -9.46 -11.26
N ILE A 235 4.30 -9.06 -10.98
CA ILE A 235 3.93 -7.95 -10.10
C ILE A 235 3.39 -8.53 -8.80
N PRO A 236 4.14 -8.44 -7.68
CA PRO A 236 3.62 -8.86 -6.39
C PRO A 236 2.57 -7.88 -5.89
N HIS A 237 1.31 -8.31 -5.79
CA HIS A 237 0.24 -7.41 -5.36
C HIS A 237 0.50 -6.82 -3.96
N TYR A 238 1.11 -7.58 -3.05
CA TYR A 238 1.46 -7.09 -1.72
C TYR A 238 2.42 -5.88 -1.73
N LEU A 239 3.11 -5.62 -2.85
CA LEU A 239 3.99 -4.47 -3.06
C LEU A 239 3.37 -3.36 -3.91
N LEU A 240 2.08 -3.39 -4.26
CA LEU A 240 1.50 -2.32 -5.12
C LEU A 240 1.67 -0.92 -4.54
N ASN A 241 1.61 -0.78 -3.22
CA ASN A 241 1.86 0.51 -2.58
C ASN A 241 3.33 0.92 -2.72
N SER A 242 4.25 -0.04 -2.71
CA SER A 242 5.70 0.09 -2.90
C SER A 242 6.12 0.33 -4.35
N ILE A 243 5.25 0.02 -5.31
CA ILE A 243 5.54 0.22 -6.72
C ILE A 243 5.28 1.67 -7.12
N GLY A 244 6.33 2.37 -7.53
CA GLY A 244 6.22 3.72 -8.09
C GLY A 244 7.54 4.50 -8.06
N HIS A 245 7.88 5.06 -9.23
CA HIS A 245 9.00 5.97 -9.54
C HIS A 245 10.40 5.34 -9.70
N GLU A 246 11.10 5.70 -10.78
CA GLU A 246 12.55 5.62 -11.12
C GLU A 246 13.32 4.30 -10.88
N ASN A 247 13.08 3.61 -9.76
CA ASN A 247 13.73 2.37 -9.34
C ASN A 247 12.71 1.23 -9.22
N PHE A 248 13.22 0.00 -9.37
CA PHE A 248 12.46 -1.22 -9.16
C PHE A 248 11.93 -1.31 -7.70
N PRO A 249 10.69 -1.77 -7.46
CA PRO A 249 9.77 -2.36 -8.44
C PRO A 249 8.92 -1.29 -9.17
N TYR A 250 8.76 -1.49 -10.48
CA TYR A 250 7.87 -0.71 -11.34
C TYR A 250 6.99 -1.63 -12.19
N TRP A 251 5.83 -1.14 -12.62
CA TRP A 251 4.89 -1.91 -13.44
C TRP A 251 5.35 -2.00 -14.90
N LEU A 252 5.51 -0.85 -15.55
CA LEU A 252 6.06 -0.72 -16.89
C LEU A 252 6.91 0.53 -16.94
N ARG A 253 8.14 0.40 -17.41
CA ARG A 253 8.99 1.53 -17.79
C ARG A 253 9.23 1.49 -19.29
N LEU A 254 8.92 2.59 -19.98
CA LEU A 254 9.20 2.78 -21.40
C LEU A 254 10.23 3.88 -21.57
N THR A 255 11.30 3.57 -22.32
CA THR A 255 12.26 4.56 -22.79
C THR A 255 12.13 4.65 -24.30
N ALA A 256 11.73 5.83 -24.79
CA ALA A 256 11.52 6.07 -26.20
C ALA A 256 12.44 7.18 -26.72
N VAL A 257 13.11 6.93 -27.84
CA VAL A 257 13.90 7.94 -28.58
C VAL A 257 13.24 8.12 -29.93
N ASN A 258 12.85 9.35 -30.25
CA ASN A 258 12.23 9.70 -31.52
C ASN A 258 13.18 10.55 -32.36
N ASP A 259 13.85 9.88 -33.30
CA ASP A 259 14.73 10.48 -34.31
C ASP A 259 13.95 10.83 -35.60
N CYS A 260 12.62 10.67 -35.61
CA CYS A 260 11.79 11.10 -36.71
C CYS A 260 11.73 12.62 -36.70
N GLY A 261 11.92 13.29 -37.85
CA GLY A 261 11.92 14.76 -37.95
C GLY A 261 10.62 15.46 -37.53
N ASN A 262 9.62 14.72 -37.05
CA ASN A 262 8.34 15.23 -36.55
C ASN A 262 7.96 14.54 -35.23
N PRO A 263 7.23 15.23 -34.32
CA PRO A 263 6.76 14.63 -33.08
C PRO A 263 5.88 13.39 -33.32
N LYS A 264 5.95 12.44 -32.39
CA LYS A 264 5.10 11.24 -32.39
C LYS A 264 4.26 11.16 -31.12
N ARG A 265 3.30 10.24 -31.09
CA ARG A 265 2.48 9.96 -29.91
C ARG A 265 2.67 8.51 -29.48
N LEU A 266 3.13 8.29 -28.26
CA LEU A 266 3.17 6.96 -27.65
C LEU A 266 1.85 6.74 -26.91
N LYS A 267 1.14 5.66 -27.25
CA LYS A 267 -0.02 5.16 -26.53
C LYS A 267 0.33 3.86 -25.82
N VAL A 268 -0.13 3.72 -24.59
CA VAL A 268 -0.04 2.49 -23.81
C VAL A 268 -1.44 2.07 -23.42
N ARG A 269 -1.81 0.82 -23.68
CA ARG A 269 -3.11 0.24 -23.37
C ARG A 269 -2.94 -0.96 -22.45
N PHE A 270 -3.76 -1.01 -21.41
CA PHE A 270 -3.83 -2.12 -20.47
C PHE A 270 -5.10 -2.93 -20.77
N ASP A 271 -4.93 -4.20 -21.10
CA ASP A 271 -6.06 -5.08 -21.36
C ASP A 271 -6.61 -5.63 -20.03
N ASP A 272 -7.93 -5.72 -19.95
CA ASP A 272 -8.58 -6.53 -18.92
C ASP A 272 -8.15 -7.98 -19.07
N ALA A 273 -8.07 -8.67 -17.94
CA ALA A 273 -7.77 -10.09 -17.90
C ALA A 273 -8.88 -10.83 -17.16
N GLU A 274 -8.88 -12.16 -17.26
CA GLU A 274 -9.77 -12.97 -16.45
C GLU A 274 -9.49 -12.68 -14.96
N ASN A 275 -10.47 -12.08 -14.29
CA ASN A 275 -10.40 -11.65 -12.90
C ASN A 275 -9.57 -10.38 -12.59
N VAL A 276 -9.22 -9.58 -13.60
CA VAL A 276 -8.62 -8.25 -13.42
C VAL A 276 -9.37 -7.23 -14.25
N GLU A 277 -9.89 -6.21 -13.57
CA GLU A 277 -10.55 -5.05 -14.17
C GLU A 277 -9.60 -3.85 -14.10
N MET A 278 -9.26 -3.25 -15.24
CA MET A 278 -8.42 -2.04 -15.31
C MET A 278 -9.28 -0.79 -15.19
N ASP A 279 -8.91 0.15 -14.31
CA ASP A 279 -9.64 1.42 -14.18
C ASP A 279 -9.23 2.41 -15.29
N VAL A 280 -7.99 2.33 -15.77
CA VAL A 280 -7.47 3.15 -16.88
C VAL A 280 -6.96 2.26 -18.00
N HIS A 281 -7.73 2.21 -19.09
CA HIS A 281 -7.38 1.36 -20.24
C HIS A 281 -6.32 1.95 -21.16
N SER A 282 -6.08 3.28 -21.15
CA SER A 282 -5.16 3.91 -22.11
C SER A 282 -4.52 5.18 -21.57
N LEU A 283 -3.21 5.30 -21.79
CA LEU A 283 -2.40 6.48 -21.50
C LEU A 283 -1.69 6.92 -22.78
N SER A 284 -1.55 8.23 -22.97
CA SER A 284 -0.93 8.80 -24.17
C SER A 284 0.06 9.89 -23.79
N LEU A 285 1.25 9.86 -24.39
CA LEU A 285 2.27 10.89 -24.21
C LEU A 285 2.88 11.31 -25.55
N ARG A 286 3.35 12.55 -25.62
CA ARG A 286 4.00 13.12 -26.80
C ARG A 286 5.49 12.79 -26.76
N LEU A 287 6.01 12.29 -27.89
CA LEU A 287 7.44 12.07 -28.12
C LEU A 287 7.99 13.25 -28.96
N PRO A 288 8.83 14.13 -28.39
CA PRO A 288 9.49 15.20 -29.14
C PRO A 288 10.39 14.62 -30.26
N SER A 289 10.69 15.41 -31.29
CA SER A 289 11.56 15.02 -32.41
C SER A 289 13.00 15.52 -32.26
N ASP A 290 13.48 15.64 -31.02
CA ASP A 290 14.80 16.20 -30.70
C ASP A 290 15.86 15.12 -30.44
N GLY A 291 15.52 13.83 -30.67
CA GLY A 291 16.41 12.69 -30.44
C GLY A 291 16.74 12.43 -28.97
N LYS A 292 16.10 13.12 -28.02
CA LYS A 292 16.31 12.87 -26.59
C LYS A 292 15.46 11.69 -26.12
N PRO A 293 15.98 10.85 -25.20
CA PRO A 293 15.19 9.81 -24.59
C PRO A 293 14.10 10.41 -23.70
N VAL A 294 12.88 9.93 -23.88
CA VAL A 294 11.75 10.16 -22.98
C VAL A 294 11.54 8.88 -22.19
N GLU A 295 11.77 8.94 -20.88
CA GLU A 295 11.52 7.85 -19.95
C GLU A 295 10.19 8.08 -19.24
N GLN A 296 9.31 7.09 -19.24
CA GLN A 296 8.04 7.13 -18.53
C GLN A 296 7.79 5.81 -17.80
N THR A 297 7.42 5.91 -16.52
CA THR A 297 6.90 4.78 -15.75
C THR A 297 5.37 4.84 -15.71
N PHE A 298 4.72 3.69 -15.86
CA PHE A 298 3.27 3.55 -15.81
C PHE A 298 2.87 2.64 -14.66
N LYS A 299 1.85 3.04 -13.90
CA LYS A 299 1.22 2.26 -12.83
C LYS A 299 -0.30 2.35 -13.02
N PRO A 300 -0.93 1.38 -13.70
CA PRO A 300 -2.38 1.39 -13.87
C PRO A 300 -3.06 1.14 -12.52
N GLU A 301 -4.22 1.77 -12.33
CA GLU A 301 -5.17 1.39 -11.29
C GLU A 301 -5.98 0.18 -11.79
N PHE A 302 -6.20 -0.79 -10.91
CA PHE A 302 -6.91 -2.03 -11.24
C PHE A 302 -7.55 -2.65 -10.00
N ARG A 303 -8.51 -3.53 -10.24
CA ARG A 303 -9.18 -4.34 -9.23
C ARG A 303 -9.07 -5.82 -9.55
N LEU A 304 -8.69 -6.61 -8.54
CA LEU A 304 -8.77 -8.07 -8.61
C LEU A 304 -10.20 -8.53 -8.28
N LEU A 305 -10.80 -9.35 -9.15
CA LEU A 305 -12.14 -9.93 -8.95
C LEU A 305 -12.08 -11.20 -8.08
N THR A 306 -10.94 -11.88 -8.05
CA THR A 306 -10.68 -13.04 -7.17
C THR A 306 -9.36 -12.86 -6.43
N LYS A 307 -9.05 -13.73 -5.46
CA LYS A 307 -7.84 -13.62 -4.61
C LYS A 307 -6.87 -14.80 -4.71
N GLU A 308 -7.12 -15.75 -5.61
CA GLU A 308 -6.53 -17.10 -5.54
C GLU A 308 -5.70 -17.50 -6.76
N MET A 309 -5.75 -16.74 -7.86
CA MET A 309 -5.11 -17.12 -9.12
C MET A 309 -4.04 -16.13 -9.56
N LEU A 310 -3.19 -16.56 -10.48
CA LEU A 310 -2.28 -15.65 -11.18
C LEU A 310 -3.05 -14.95 -12.28
N TYR A 311 -2.77 -13.66 -12.45
CA TYR A 311 -3.51 -12.85 -13.40
C TYR A 311 -2.58 -12.32 -14.51
N PRO A 312 -2.57 -12.94 -15.71
CA PRO A 312 -1.78 -12.44 -16.81
C PRO A 312 -2.40 -11.14 -17.34
N VAL A 313 -1.68 -10.03 -17.22
CA VAL A 313 -2.06 -8.75 -17.77
C VAL A 313 -1.25 -8.50 -19.03
N LYS A 314 -1.96 -8.23 -20.12
CA LYS A 314 -1.35 -7.87 -21.39
C LYS A 314 -1.30 -6.36 -21.53
N ILE A 315 -0.10 -5.85 -21.75
CA ILE A 315 0.16 -4.43 -21.93
C ILE A 315 0.55 -4.22 -23.37
N HIS A 316 -0.21 -3.40 -24.07
CA HIS A 316 0.03 -3.01 -25.46
C HIS A 316 0.62 -1.61 -25.50
N TRP A 317 1.55 -1.37 -26.41
CA TRP A 317 1.99 -0.01 -26.71
C TRP A 317 2.09 0.21 -28.21
N SER A 318 1.81 1.43 -28.64
CA SER A 318 1.92 1.85 -30.04
C SER A 318 2.47 3.26 -30.14
N VAL A 319 3.30 3.51 -31.15
CA VAL A 319 3.72 4.85 -31.55
C VAL A 319 2.96 5.23 -32.80
N GLU A 320 2.31 6.36 -32.75
CA GLU A 320 1.51 6.90 -33.84
C GLU A 320 2.12 8.20 -34.36
N ASP A 321 1.96 8.44 -35.66
CA ASP A 321 2.26 9.74 -36.27
C ASP A 321 1.11 10.74 -36.10
N GLU A 322 1.23 11.92 -36.72
CA GLU A 322 0.20 12.96 -36.67
C GLU A 322 -1.13 12.55 -37.34
N LYS A 323 -1.09 11.58 -38.25
CA LYS A 323 -2.26 11.01 -38.94
C LYS A 323 -2.84 9.81 -38.19
N GLN A 324 -2.35 9.52 -36.97
CA GLN A 324 -2.71 8.35 -36.18
C GLN A 324 -2.33 7.00 -36.83
N ALA A 325 -1.44 7.01 -37.82
CA ALA A 325 -0.91 5.79 -38.40
C ALA A 325 0.12 5.18 -37.45
N GLN A 326 0.03 3.87 -37.21
CA GLN A 326 0.95 3.15 -36.33
C GLN A 326 2.33 3.03 -37.00
N VAL A 327 3.33 3.64 -36.37
CA VAL A 327 4.74 3.58 -36.76
C VAL A 327 5.40 2.34 -36.15
N LYS A 328 5.11 2.07 -34.88
CA LYS A 328 5.69 0.95 -34.13
C LYS A 328 4.68 0.42 -33.12
N VAL A 329 4.69 -0.88 -32.88
CA VAL A 329 3.83 -1.53 -31.88
C VAL A 329 4.61 -2.59 -31.12
N GLY A 330 4.19 -2.85 -29.89
CA GLY A 330 4.67 -3.96 -29.10
C GLY A 330 3.69 -4.35 -28.01
N SER A 331 3.99 -5.46 -27.35
CA SER A 331 3.22 -5.92 -26.22
C SER A 331 4.10 -6.66 -25.22
N ILE A 332 3.75 -6.55 -23.94
CA ILE A 332 4.37 -7.30 -22.84
C ILE A 332 3.26 -8.02 -22.08
N ILE A 333 3.58 -9.19 -21.53
CA ILE A 333 2.70 -9.92 -20.61
C ILE A 333 3.41 -9.94 -19.26
N THR A 334 2.70 -9.52 -18.21
CA THR A 334 3.15 -9.62 -16.83
C THR A 334 2.11 -10.36 -16.00
N GLU A 335 2.53 -11.13 -14.99
CA GLU A 335 1.60 -11.81 -14.08
C GLU A 335 1.42 -11.00 -12.80
N ILE A 336 0.20 -10.76 -12.36
CA ILE A 336 -0.05 -10.25 -11.01
C ILE A 336 -0.16 -11.45 -10.06
N VAL A 337 0.67 -11.45 -9.02
CA VAL A 337 0.61 -12.43 -7.93
C VAL A 337 -0.44 -12.01 -6.91
N PRO A 338 -1.22 -12.96 -6.35
CA PRO A 338 -2.26 -12.67 -5.36
C PRO A 338 -1.83 -11.78 -4.18
N PRO A 339 -2.77 -11.05 -3.54
CA PRO A 339 -2.50 -10.05 -2.51
C PRO A 339 -1.63 -10.48 -1.33
N TYR A 340 -1.65 -11.76 -0.98
CA TYR A 340 -0.98 -12.29 0.22
C TYR A 340 0.06 -13.36 -0.13
N THR A 341 0.56 -13.33 -1.35
CA THR A 341 1.56 -14.28 -1.83
C THR A 341 2.88 -13.56 -2.07
N VAL A 342 3.91 -13.97 -1.34
CA VAL A 342 5.28 -13.51 -1.56
C VAL A 342 5.86 -14.25 -2.76
N ALA A 343 6.38 -13.51 -3.73
CA ALA A 343 7.11 -14.04 -4.87
C ALA A 343 8.62 -14.00 -4.56
N TRP A 344 9.17 -15.12 -4.11
CA TRP A 344 10.60 -15.29 -3.82
C TRP A 344 11.44 -15.44 -5.09
N ASP A 345 10.80 -15.70 -6.22
CA ASP A 345 11.38 -15.80 -7.56
C ASP A 345 11.28 -14.50 -8.38
N LEU A 346 11.05 -13.37 -7.71
CA LEU A 346 10.96 -12.06 -8.36
C LEU A 346 12.27 -11.74 -9.10
N ARG A 347 12.14 -11.31 -10.35
CA ARG A 347 13.27 -10.96 -11.23
C ARG A 347 13.17 -9.53 -11.71
N ARG A 348 14.32 -8.91 -11.92
CA ARG A 348 14.41 -7.62 -12.60
C ARG A 348 14.07 -7.79 -14.10
N PRO A 349 13.48 -6.78 -14.75
CA PRO A 349 13.20 -6.85 -16.19
C PRO A 349 14.48 -7.05 -17.02
N ALA A 350 14.38 -7.76 -18.14
CA ALA A 350 15.46 -7.84 -19.12
C ALA A 350 15.62 -6.46 -19.83
N GLY A 351 16.81 -5.87 -19.77
CA GLY A 351 17.21 -4.59 -20.38
C GLY A 351 17.89 -3.64 -19.39
N GLU A 352 17.61 -3.76 -18.08
CA GLU A 352 18.56 -3.24 -17.08
C GLU A 352 19.87 -4.01 -17.26
N LYS A 353 21.03 -3.38 -17.06
CA LYS A 353 22.41 -3.90 -17.30
C LYS A 353 22.74 -5.34 -16.85
N ARG A 354 21.78 -6.02 -16.22
CA ARG A 354 21.76 -7.38 -15.69
C ARG A 354 20.41 -8.06 -16.02
N ASP A 355 20.29 -8.59 -17.24
CA ASP A 355 19.05 -9.15 -17.78
C ASP A 355 18.48 -10.30 -16.94
N GLY A 356 17.26 -10.12 -16.43
CA GLY A 356 16.50 -11.19 -15.79
C GLY A 356 17.10 -11.69 -14.48
N GLU A 357 18.01 -10.93 -13.86
CA GLU A 357 18.60 -11.33 -12.58
C GLU A 357 17.54 -11.41 -11.47
N PRO A 358 17.65 -12.39 -10.56
CA PRO A 358 16.86 -12.41 -9.34
C PRO A 358 17.02 -11.10 -8.57
N VAL A 359 15.93 -10.63 -7.97
CA VAL A 359 15.99 -9.53 -7.01
C VAL A 359 16.83 -9.96 -5.80
N GLU A 360 17.53 -8.99 -5.20
CA GLU A 360 18.36 -9.22 -4.02
C GLU A 360 17.54 -9.88 -2.92
N LYS A 361 18.11 -10.91 -2.28
CA LYS A 361 17.40 -11.68 -1.25
C LYS A 361 17.04 -10.80 -0.06
N GLU A 362 17.91 -9.84 0.25
CA GLU A 362 17.75 -8.83 1.30
C GLU A 362 16.48 -8.01 1.09
N TYR A 363 16.20 -7.62 -0.16
CA TYR A 363 14.97 -6.93 -0.53
C TYR A 363 13.74 -7.84 -0.38
N LEU A 364 13.84 -9.09 -0.83
CA LEU A 364 12.73 -10.07 -0.70
C LEU A 364 12.38 -10.37 0.75
N VAL A 365 13.38 -10.40 1.64
CA VAL A 365 13.16 -10.56 3.07
C VAL A 365 12.60 -9.28 3.69
N ALA A 366 13.13 -8.11 3.29
CA ALA A 366 12.62 -6.83 3.74
C ALA A 366 11.15 -6.64 3.39
N SER A 367 10.71 -7.14 2.23
CA SER A 367 9.35 -7.00 1.72
C SER A 367 8.27 -7.56 2.65
N LEU A 368 8.63 -8.49 3.55
CA LEU A 368 7.75 -8.99 4.63
C LEU A 368 7.29 -7.91 5.59
N ALA A 369 8.02 -6.79 5.72
CA ALA A 369 7.59 -5.65 6.52
C ALA A 369 6.25 -5.07 6.07
N ALA A 370 5.83 -5.29 4.82
CA ALA A 370 4.52 -4.88 4.33
C ALA A 370 3.36 -5.42 5.19
N TRP A 371 3.52 -6.60 5.81
CA TRP A 371 2.51 -7.22 6.68
C TRP A 371 2.35 -6.51 8.02
N THR A 372 3.35 -5.77 8.48
CA THR A 372 3.39 -5.20 9.83
C THR A 372 3.28 -3.67 9.82
N ILE A 373 3.63 -2.99 8.72
CA ILE A 373 3.53 -1.54 8.60
C ILE A 373 2.06 -1.12 8.63
N ARG A 374 1.70 -0.25 9.59
CA ARG A 374 0.35 0.35 9.75
C ARG A 374 -0.76 -0.71 9.66
N PRO A 375 -0.82 -1.64 10.61
CA PRO A 375 -1.71 -2.79 10.51
C PRO A 375 -3.18 -2.37 10.58
N PRO A 376 -4.11 -3.24 10.16
CA PRO A 376 -5.56 -2.98 10.24
C PRO A 376 -6.02 -2.60 11.65
N LYS A 377 -7.16 -1.89 11.74
CA LYS A 377 -7.68 -1.31 12.99
C LYS A 377 -7.80 -2.35 14.11
N GLU A 378 -8.28 -3.55 13.79
CA GLU A 378 -8.46 -4.66 14.73
C GLU A 378 -7.12 -5.16 15.32
N VAL A 379 -6.05 -5.13 14.54
CA VAL A 379 -4.69 -5.50 14.99
C VAL A 379 -4.11 -4.38 15.85
N ALA A 380 -4.31 -3.12 15.45
CA ALA A 380 -3.90 -1.96 16.23
C ALA A 380 -4.64 -1.89 17.59
N GLU A 381 -5.95 -2.10 17.62
CA GLU A 381 -6.74 -2.15 18.84
C GLU A 381 -6.24 -3.23 19.81
N LEU A 382 -5.85 -4.39 19.28
CA LEU A 382 -5.22 -5.44 20.08
C LEU A 382 -3.87 -4.97 20.66
N GLY A 383 -3.04 -4.30 19.87
CA GLY A 383 -1.77 -3.74 20.34
C GLY A 383 -1.95 -2.74 21.48
N TRP A 384 -2.98 -1.89 21.38
CA TRP A 384 -3.35 -0.98 22.45
C TRP A 384 -3.79 -1.71 23.73
N GLN A 385 -4.66 -2.72 23.59
CA GLN A 385 -5.14 -3.52 24.72
C GLN A 385 -3.97 -4.18 25.48
N CYS A 386 -3.04 -4.78 24.75
CA CYS A 386 -1.90 -5.46 25.36
C CYS A 386 -0.90 -4.49 25.99
N ARG A 387 -0.78 -3.24 25.50
CA ARG A 387 0.06 -2.21 26.12
C ARG A 387 -0.59 -1.54 27.34
N SER A 388 -1.91 -1.61 27.47
CA SER A 388 -2.64 -1.00 28.59
C SER A 388 -3.68 -1.96 29.18
N PRO A 389 -3.26 -3.12 29.74
CA PRO A 389 -4.17 -4.18 30.16
C PRO A 389 -5.15 -3.77 31.28
N ASN A 390 -4.87 -2.69 32.00
CA ASN A 390 -5.72 -2.18 33.10
C ASN A 390 -6.52 -0.92 32.74
N GLY A 391 -6.46 -0.45 31.49
CA GLY A 391 -7.09 0.82 31.07
C GLY A 391 -6.55 2.07 31.79
N ALA A 392 -5.46 1.95 32.57
CA ALA A 392 -4.87 3.00 33.39
C ALA A 392 -4.14 4.09 32.58
N GLY A 393 -4.04 3.93 31.25
CA GLY A 393 -3.50 4.93 30.34
C GLY A 393 -1.97 5.08 30.35
N VAL A 394 -1.26 4.39 31.26
CA VAL A 394 0.21 4.31 31.24
C VAL A 394 0.61 3.11 30.37
N PRO A 395 1.27 3.31 29.22
CA PRO A 395 1.73 2.22 28.38
C PRO A 395 2.77 1.38 29.12
N LEU A 396 2.67 0.06 29.01
CA LEU A 396 3.72 -0.87 29.42
C LEU A 396 5.02 -0.57 28.66
N ARG A 397 6.18 -0.83 29.30
CA ARG A 397 7.46 -0.92 28.58
C ARG A 397 7.33 -1.99 27.51
N LYS A 398 8.03 -1.83 26.38
CA LYS A 398 7.86 -2.74 25.23
C LYS A 398 8.08 -4.21 25.57
N ASP A 399 9.01 -4.53 26.47
CA ASP A 399 9.22 -5.93 26.89
C ASP A 399 8.01 -6.53 27.63
N ASP A 400 7.44 -5.77 28.57
CA ASP A 400 6.21 -6.14 29.27
C ASP A 400 5.02 -6.20 28.29
N ALA A 401 4.98 -5.29 27.32
CA ALA A 401 3.99 -5.28 26.26
C ALA A 401 4.10 -6.51 25.37
N ILE A 402 5.31 -6.91 24.94
CA ILE A 402 5.53 -8.13 24.16
C ILE A 402 5.04 -9.35 24.96
N GLY A 403 5.39 -9.43 26.25
CA GLY A 403 4.91 -10.51 27.11
C GLY A 403 3.39 -10.54 27.26
N SER A 404 2.76 -9.38 27.41
CA SER A 404 1.29 -9.27 27.47
C SER A 404 0.65 -9.68 26.14
N CYS A 405 1.15 -9.16 25.01
CA CYS A 405 0.69 -9.52 23.67
C CYS A 405 0.82 -11.03 23.43
N TYR A 406 1.97 -11.61 23.78
CA TYR A 406 2.25 -13.03 23.60
C TYR A 406 1.25 -13.89 24.38
N ARG A 407 0.97 -13.55 25.65
CA ARG A 407 0.01 -14.29 26.47
C ARG A 407 -1.41 -14.18 25.93
N ASP A 408 -1.85 -12.99 25.54
CA ASP A 408 -3.19 -12.77 24.98
C ASP A 408 -3.38 -13.48 23.63
N LEU A 409 -2.33 -13.53 22.81
CA LEU A 409 -2.36 -14.16 21.49
C LEU A 409 -2.23 -15.68 21.58
N PHE A 410 -1.27 -16.20 22.34
CA PHE A 410 -0.80 -17.58 22.23
C PHE A 410 -0.87 -18.40 23.54
N GLY A 411 -1.14 -17.75 24.67
CA GLY A 411 -1.23 -18.42 25.97
C GLY A 411 -2.41 -19.41 26.06
N GLU A 412 -2.61 -19.98 27.25
CA GLU A 412 -3.76 -20.85 27.50
C GLU A 412 -5.08 -20.07 27.30
N GLY A 413 -5.91 -20.52 26.34
CA GLY A 413 -7.10 -19.78 25.92
C GLY A 413 -6.83 -18.57 25.01
N GLY A 414 -5.61 -18.43 24.49
CA GLY A 414 -5.20 -17.38 23.58
C GLY A 414 -5.99 -17.37 22.26
N LYS A 415 -5.94 -16.23 21.57
CA LYS A 415 -6.71 -15.99 20.33
C LYS A 415 -6.24 -16.80 19.13
N VAL A 416 -4.98 -17.26 19.11
CA VAL A 416 -4.34 -17.90 17.97
C VAL A 416 -3.59 -19.15 18.40
N ARG A 417 -3.92 -20.26 17.74
CA ARG A 417 -3.18 -21.52 17.83
C ARG A 417 -2.10 -21.58 16.76
N VAL A 418 -0.84 -21.66 17.18
CA VAL A 418 0.33 -21.83 16.34
C VAL A 418 0.64 -23.32 16.18
N PHE A 419 0.86 -23.76 14.94
CA PHE A 419 1.31 -25.12 14.66
C PHE A 419 2.80 -25.25 15.01
N GLU A 420 3.19 -26.33 15.71
CA GLU A 420 4.59 -26.55 16.14
C GLU A 420 5.53 -26.97 15.00
N ASP A 421 5.06 -26.91 13.76
CA ASP A 421 5.81 -27.35 12.59
C ASP A 421 6.90 -26.34 12.21
N ALA A 422 8.08 -26.87 11.86
CA ALA A 422 9.13 -26.07 11.26
C ALA A 422 8.65 -25.52 9.92
N VAL A 423 8.81 -24.21 9.72
CA VAL A 423 8.44 -23.57 8.46
C VAL A 423 9.59 -23.71 7.50
N ARG A 424 9.31 -24.15 6.28
CA ARG A 424 10.26 -24.00 5.18
C ARG A 424 10.24 -22.55 4.73
N PHE A 425 11.41 -21.92 4.70
CA PHE A 425 11.49 -20.49 4.41
C PHE A 425 12.75 -20.16 3.57
N PRO A 426 12.56 -19.74 2.30
CA PRO A 426 11.29 -19.81 1.54
C PRO A 426 10.91 -21.28 1.24
N ASP A 427 9.62 -21.62 1.29
CA ASP A 427 9.15 -23.01 1.01
C ASP A 427 9.05 -23.30 -0.49
N MET A 428 8.57 -22.32 -1.24
CA MET A 428 8.31 -22.41 -2.67
C MET A 428 8.67 -21.08 -3.33
N PRO A 429 8.84 -21.02 -4.67
CA PRO A 429 8.99 -19.77 -5.41
C PRO A 429 7.93 -18.73 -5.06
N ARG A 430 6.71 -19.19 -4.75
CA ARG A 430 5.58 -18.37 -4.35
C ARG A 430 4.97 -18.94 -3.07
N GLN A 431 4.88 -18.14 -2.03
CA GLN A 431 4.42 -18.57 -0.71
C GLN A 431 3.30 -17.66 -0.23
N TYR A 432 2.13 -18.25 0.04
CA TYR A 432 1.04 -17.54 0.69
C TYR A 432 1.37 -17.33 2.18
N ILE A 433 1.15 -16.12 2.66
CA ILE A 433 1.33 -15.74 4.07
C ILE A 433 0.10 -14.94 4.50
N ALA A 434 -0.71 -15.48 5.41
CA ALA A 434 -1.89 -14.78 5.88
C ALA A 434 -1.52 -13.44 6.56
N PRO A 435 -2.19 -12.32 6.21
CA PRO A 435 -1.99 -11.05 6.90
C PRO A 435 -2.47 -11.14 8.36
N PRO A 436 -1.94 -10.30 9.28
CA PRO A 436 -2.27 -10.35 10.70
C PRO A 436 -3.78 -10.37 11.03
N SER A 437 -4.59 -9.59 10.31
CA SER A 437 -6.05 -9.58 10.49
C SER A 437 -6.71 -10.92 10.14
N GLN A 438 -6.22 -11.59 9.09
CA GLN A 438 -6.72 -12.89 8.67
C GLN A 438 -6.29 -14.00 9.64
N VAL A 439 -5.07 -13.91 10.19
CA VAL A 439 -4.61 -14.82 11.25
C VAL A 439 -5.52 -14.70 12.48
N LEU A 440 -5.81 -13.48 12.93
CA LEU A 440 -6.74 -13.22 14.05
C LEU A 440 -8.15 -13.77 13.76
N GLN A 441 -8.64 -13.63 12.54
CA GLN A 441 -9.96 -14.12 12.14
C GLN A 441 -10.04 -15.66 12.15
N ARG A 442 -8.99 -16.32 11.66
CA ARG A 442 -8.93 -17.79 11.56
C ARG A 442 -8.63 -18.46 12.89
N GLY A 443 -7.93 -17.78 13.79
CA GLY A 443 -7.52 -18.30 15.10
C GLY A 443 -6.43 -19.38 15.01
N ASN A 444 -5.76 -19.52 13.87
CA ASN A 444 -4.62 -20.40 13.69
C ASN A 444 -3.56 -19.77 12.77
N ALA A 445 -2.31 -20.21 12.94
CA ALA A 445 -1.14 -19.68 12.24
C ALA A 445 -0.02 -20.71 12.15
N ASN A 446 0.82 -20.63 11.11
CA ASN A 446 2.18 -21.17 11.21
C ASN A 446 3.10 -20.20 12.00
N SER A 447 4.33 -20.62 12.31
CA SER A 447 5.25 -19.80 13.13
C SER A 447 5.67 -18.48 12.48
N LEU A 448 5.70 -18.39 11.14
CA LEU A 448 5.98 -17.15 10.40
C LEU A 448 4.82 -16.17 10.51
N GLU A 449 3.60 -16.63 10.25
CA GLU A 449 2.37 -15.83 10.38
C GLU A 449 2.18 -15.35 11.83
N ALA A 450 2.46 -16.20 12.82
CA ALA A 450 2.40 -15.85 14.23
C ALA A 450 3.43 -14.78 14.61
N ALA A 451 4.66 -14.87 14.08
CA ALA A 451 5.70 -13.87 14.32
C ALA A 451 5.31 -12.52 13.70
N LEU A 452 4.83 -12.50 12.45
CA LEU A 452 4.35 -11.28 11.80
C LEU A 452 3.17 -10.66 12.54
N LEU A 453 2.23 -11.47 13.03
CA LEU A 453 1.12 -10.99 13.87
C LEU A 453 1.62 -10.36 15.17
N LEU A 454 2.51 -11.04 15.91
CA LEU A 454 3.05 -10.52 17.16
C LEU A 454 3.77 -9.19 16.94
N ILE A 455 4.62 -9.11 15.90
CA ILE A 455 5.33 -7.89 15.53
C ILE A 455 4.35 -6.77 15.18
N ALA A 456 3.36 -7.04 14.31
CA ALA A 456 2.35 -6.05 13.92
C ALA A 456 1.56 -5.51 15.13
N VAL A 457 1.15 -6.39 16.05
CA VAL A 457 0.42 -6.01 17.27
C VAL A 457 1.29 -5.12 18.16
N VAL A 458 2.52 -5.55 18.45
CA VAL A 458 3.44 -4.81 19.34
C VAL A 458 3.85 -3.45 18.75
N ASP A 459 4.15 -3.40 17.45
CA ASP A 459 4.67 -2.20 16.79
C ASP A 459 3.57 -1.19 16.42
N SER A 460 2.30 -1.58 16.39
CA SER A 460 1.16 -0.70 16.09
C SER A 460 1.07 0.57 16.96
N HIS A 461 1.68 0.53 18.15
CA HIS A 461 1.73 1.62 19.12
C HIS A 461 3.17 1.81 19.64
N SER A 462 4.16 1.54 18.79
CA SER A 462 5.56 1.77 19.16
C SER A 462 5.88 3.27 19.26
N ILE A 463 6.75 3.60 20.21
CA ILE A 463 7.28 4.96 20.38
C ILE A 463 8.70 4.97 19.81
N GLU A 464 8.90 5.67 18.70
CA GLU A 464 10.19 5.80 18.04
C GLU A 464 11.26 6.37 19.00
N GLY A 465 12.49 5.85 18.90
CA GLY A 465 13.62 6.24 19.77
C GLY A 465 13.57 5.72 21.20
N VAL A 466 12.41 5.26 21.69
CA VAL A 466 12.23 4.75 23.06
C VAL A 466 12.11 3.23 23.08
N ASP A 467 11.35 2.69 22.14
CA ASP A 467 11.02 1.27 22.10
C ASP A 467 12.16 0.43 21.47
N PRO A 468 12.53 -0.74 22.04
CA PRO A 468 13.47 -1.66 21.41
C PRO A 468 13.03 -2.06 20.00
N VAL A 469 14.02 -2.35 19.17
CA VAL A 469 13.82 -2.73 17.77
C VAL A 469 13.30 -4.17 17.73
N LEU A 470 12.12 -4.37 17.15
CA LEU A 470 11.58 -5.70 16.89
C LEU A 470 12.13 -6.23 15.57
N VAL A 471 12.49 -7.51 15.57
CA VAL A 471 13.12 -8.22 14.46
C VAL A 471 12.43 -9.56 14.27
N LEU A 472 11.99 -9.84 13.05
CA LEU A 472 11.69 -11.20 12.61
C LEU A 472 13.01 -11.86 12.22
N LEU A 473 13.36 -12.98 12.87
CA LEU A 473 14.58 -13.73 12.58
C LEU A 473 14.21 -15.16 12.15
N ALA A 474 14.77 -15.62 11.04
CA ALA A 474 14.66 -16.99 10.57
C ALA A 474 16.04 -17.63 10.55
N SER A 475 16.21 -18.76 11.25
CA SER A 475 17.49 -19.48 11.34
C SER A 475 17.29 -20.98 11.08
N PRO A 476 18.26 -21.71 10.50
CA PRO A 476 18.16 -23.15 10.34
C PRO A 476 17.89 -23.84 11.68
N LEU A 477 17.07 -24.89 11.64
CA LEU A 477 16.85 -25.72 12.82
C LEU A 477 18.07 -26.62 13.04
N SER A 478 18.68 -26.53 14.23
CA SER A 478 19.95 -27.22 14.55
C SER A 478 19.89 -28.75 14.44
N ASP A 479 18.69 -29.32 14.58
CA ASP A 479 18.47 -30.77 14.64
C ASP A 479 17.97 -31.37 13.31
N THR A 480 17.87 -30.59 12.22
CA THR A 480 17.32 -31.07 10.95
C THR A 480 18.37 -31.16 9.86
N ALA A 481 18.34 -32.27 9.11
CA ALA A 481 19.13 -32.42 7.89
C ALA A 481 18.64 -31.49 6.77
N ASP A 482 17.35 -31.11 6.79
CA ASP A 482 16.75 -30.17 5.85
C ASP A 482 17.05 -28.73 6.27
N GLY A 483 18.07 -28.12 5.67
CA GLY A 483 18.46 -26.73 5.94
C GLY A 483 17.46 -25.66 5.47
N SER A 484 16.40 -26.07 4.75
CA SER A 484 15.28 -25.18 4.39
C SER A 484 14.30 -24.99 5.56
N GLN A 485 14.27 -25.92 6.51
CA GLN A 485 13.48 -25.79 7.73
C GLN A 485 14.11 -24.75 8.65
N LYS A 486 13.32 -23.73 8.98
CA LYS A 486 13.71 -22.63 9.83
C LYS A 486 12.94 -22.64 11.14
N ALA A 487 13.63 -22.29 12.22
CA ALA A 487 13.03 -21.73 13.40
C ALA A 487 12.76 -20.25 13.15
N ILE A 488 11.56 -19.79 13.49
CA ILE A 488 11.13 -18.40 13.34
C ILE A 488 11.03 -17.77 14.73
N TYR A 489 11.75 -16.67 14.91
CA TYR A 489 11.79 -15.91 16.15
C TYR A 489 11.23 -14.51 15.96
N ALA A 490 10.52 -14.03 16.97
CA ALA A 490 10.37 -12.60 17.22
C ALA A 490 11.43 -12.21 18.23
N ALA A 491 12.43 -11.43 17.79
CA ALA A 491 13.58 -11.01 18.57
C ALA A 491 13.58 -9.50 18.80
N TRP A 492 14.20 -9.06 19.88
CA TRP A 492 14.38 -7.66 20.21
C TRP A 492 15.62 -7.45 21.06
N GLN A 493 16.12 -6.22 21.06
CA GLN A 493 17.26 -5.81 21.87
C GLN A 493 17.01 -4.39 22.39
N GLU A 494 17.09 -4.20 23.72
CA GLU A 494 17.19 -2.86 24.29
C GLU A 494 18.63 -2.33 24.10
N PRO A 495 18.84 -1.01 23.93
CA PRO A 495 20.18 -0.45 23.77
C PRO A 495 21.11 -0.84 24.92
N GLY A 496 22.19 -1.57 24.61
CA GLY A 496 23.17 -2.02 25.60
C GLY A 496 22.88 -3.39 26.24
N ASP A 497 21.72 -3.98 25.98
CA ASP A 497 21.32 -5.27 26.55
C ASP A 497 21.60 -6.44 25.60
N ALA A 498 21.48 -7.67 26.14
CA ALA A 498 21.53 -8.89 25.33
C ALA A 498 20.26 -9.04 24.47
N TRP A 499 20.40 -9.72 23.32
CA TRP A 499 19.26 -10.10 22.51
C TRP A 499 18.29 -10.97 23.28
N ARG A 500 17.00 -10.67 23.11
CA ARG A 500 15.88 -11.45 23.63
C ARG A 500 15.04 -11.95 22.47
N ALA A 501 14.41 -13.10 22.64
CA ALA A 501 13.58 -13.66 21.58
C ALA A 501 12.56 -14.64 22.12
N VAL A 502 11.50 -14.85 21.35
CA VAL A 502 10.60 -16.01 21.48
C VAL A 502 10.62 -16.80 20.17
N ASP A 503 10.64 -18.13 20.26
CA ASP A 503 10.46 -19.06 19.14
C ASP A 503 8.97 -19.36 19.02
N LEU A 504 8.37 -18.99 17.89
CA LEU A 504 6.93 -19.05 17.73
C LEU A 504 6.41 -20.48 17.54
N ARG A 505 7.29 -21.47 17.28
CA ARG A 505 6.88 -22.88 17.26
C ARG A 505 6.43 -23.37 18.63
N TYR A 506 6.99 -22.79 19.70
CA TYR A 506 6.64 -23.13 21.07
C TYR A 506 5.65 -22.14 21.69
N ALA A 507 4.97 -21.33 20.86
CA ALA A 507 4.11 -20.26 21.33
C ALA A 507 2.97 -20.75 22.25
N ASN A 508 2.40 -21.93 21.96
CA ASN A 508 1.32 -22.51 22.76
C ASN A 508 1.76 -23.53 23.81
N SER A 509 3.00 -24.02 23.76
CA SER A 509 3.50 -25.07 24.66
C SER A 509 4.42 -24.55 25.77
N ARG A 510 4.90 -23.30 25.67
CA ARG A 510 5.76 -22.66 26.68
C ARG A 510 5.15 -21.36 27.17
N SER A 511 5.37 -21.06 28.45
CA SER A 511 5.11 -19.71 28.95
C SER A 511 6.03 -18.70 28.24
N PHE A 512 5.65 -17.43 28.27
CA PHE A 512 6.47 -16.36 27.70
C PHE A 512 7.89 -16.37 28.30
N GLU A 513 8.01 -16.51 29.62
CA GLU A 513 9.27 -16.47 30.35
C GLU A 513 10.17 -17.66 30.01
N GLU A 514 9.59 -18.86 29.89
CA GLU A 514 10.32 -20.05 29.47
C GLU A 514 10.80 -19.93 28.02
N ASN A 515 9.94 -19.44 27.13
CA ASN A 515 10.29 -19.23 25.73
C ASN A 515 11.41 -18.18 25.60
N VAL A 516 11.31 -17.04 26.29
CA VAL A 516 12.36 -16.02 26.34
C VAL A 516 13.68 -16.61 26.84
N ARG A 517 13.66 -17.29 27.99
CA ARG A 517 14.88 -17.85 28.58
C ARG A 517 15.62 -18.81 27.64
N THR A 518 14.87 -19.63 26.90
CA THR A 518 15.46 -20.65 26.00
C THR A 518 15.88 -20.05 24.66
N SER A 519 15.01 -19.29 24.02
CA SER A 519 15.22 -18.76 22.67
C SER A 519 16.25 -17.63 22.64
N SER A 520 16.36 -16.81 23.69
CA SER A 520 17.31 -15.69 23.74
C SER A 520 18.77 -16.15 23.70
N VAL A 521 19.09 -17.30 24.32
CA VAL A 521 20.45 -17.88 24.27
C VAL A 521 20.82 -18.25 22.84
N GLN A 522 19.89 -18.88 22.12
CA GLN A 522 20.10 -19.29 20.72
C GLN A 522 20.22 -18.07 19.80
N VAL A 523 19.32 -17.10 19.92
CA VAL A 523 19.37 -15.86 19.12
C VAL A 523 20.63 -15.06 19.41
N GLY A 524 21.07 -15.00 20.67
CA GLY A 524 22.35 -14.38 21.04
C GLY A 524 23.54 -15.01 20.32
N SER A 525 23.62 -16.35 20.27
CA SER A 525 24.67 -17.07 19.52
C SER A 525 24.60 -16.75 18.02
N ILE A 526 23.41 -16.84 17.43
CA ILE A 526 23.18 -16.55 15.99
C ILE A 526 23.66 -15.14 15.64
N MET A 527 23.28 -14.15 16.45
CA MET A 527 23.64 -12.74 16.20
C MET A 527 25.15 -12.51 16.36
N GLN A 528 25.81 -13.17 17.32
CA GLN A 528 27.26 -13.10 17.48
C GLN A 528 28.02 -13.76 16.32
N GLU A 529 27.56 -14.92 15.85
CA GLU A 529 28.20 -15.67 14.76
C GLU A 529 28.01 -14.99 13.40
N HIS A 530 26.89 -14.30 13.20
CA HIS A 530 26.52 -13.71 11.91
C HIS A 530 26.50 -12.18 11.95
N GLY A 531 27.63 -11.54 12.26
CA GLY A 531 27.74 -10.07 12.34
C GLY A 531 27.22 -9.29 11.12
N LYS A 532 27.26 -9.87 9.91
CA LYS A 532 26.66 -9.29 8.70
C LYS A 532 25.14 -9.10 8.79
N VAL A 533 24.45 -9.97 9.53
CA VAL A 533 22.99 -9.85 9.77
C VAL A 533 22.73 -8.60 10.62
N ILE A 534 23.53 -8.38 11.66
CA ILE A 534 23.43 -7.18 12.52
C ILE A 534 23.73 -5.93 11.71
N GLU A 535 24.79 -5.95 10.90
CA GLU A 535 25.17 -4.83 10.03
C GLU A 535 24.02 -4.46 9.07
N GLY A 536 23.45 -5.44 8.36
CA GLY A 536 22.32 -5.22 7.47
C GLY A 536 21.08 -4.67 8.19
N LEU A 537 20.73 -5.23 9.36
CA LEU A 537 19.65 -4.70 10.19
C LEU A 537 19.87 -3.24 10.60
N GLY A 538 21.13 -2.85 10.84
CA GLY A 538 21.50 -1.48 11.22
C GLY A 538 21.47 -0.49 10.05
N VAL A 539 21.79 -0.94 8.84
CA VAL A 539 21.89 -0.07 7.65
C VAL A 539 20.58 0.00 6.88
N VAL A 540 20.02 -1.17 6.50
CA VAL A 540 18.85 -1.24 5.59
C VAL A 540 17.60 -1.83 6.22
N GLY A 541 17.68 -2.24 7.49
CA GLY A 541 16.57 -2.87 8.20
C GLY A 541 16.33 -4.34 7.84
N SER A 542 17.19 -4.94 7.02
CA SER A 542 17.20 -6.39 6.76
C SER A 542 18.63 -6.92 6.65
N GLY A 543 18.85 -8.17 7.03
CA GLY A 543 20.18 -8.77 7.05
C GLY A 543 20.14 -10.25 6.71
N ILE A 544 21.16 -10.70 5.98
CA ILE A 544 21.32 -12.10 5.57
C ILE A 544 22.74 -12.55 5.92
N SER A 545 22.87 -13.77 6.47
CA SER A 545 24.17 -14.35 6.75
C SER A 545 24.95 -14.64 5.47
N GLY A 546 26.28 -14.69 5.55
CA GLY A 546 27.13 -14.92 4.37
C GLY A 546 26.87 -16.25 3.63
N ASP A 547 26.31 -17.25 4.31
CA ASP A 547 25.89 -18.53 3.73
C ASP A 547 24.43 -18.52 3.23
N GLY A 548 23.71 -17.40 3.39
CA GLY A 548 22.33 -17.22 2.98
C GLY A 548 21.33 -18.07 3.77
N ARG A 549 21.68 -18.52 4.97
CA ARG A 549 20.85 -19.44 5.77
C ARG A 549 20.07 -18.78 6.90
N VAL A 550 20.57 -17.66 7.41
CA VAL A 550 19.94 -16.85 8.45
C VAL A 550 19.47 -15.54 7.83
N PHE A 551 18.24 -15.15 8.15
CA PHE A 551 17.61 -13.94 7.65
C PHE A 551 17.02 -13.17 8.81
N ALA A 552 17.13 -11.84 8.78
CA ALA A 552 16.50 -10.98 9.75
C ALA A 552 15.87 -9.77 9.05
N VAL A 553 14.72 -9.32 9.56
CA VAL A 553 14.07 -8.08 9.11
C VAL A 553 13.55 -7.31 10.32
N SER A 554 13.80 -6.02 10.35
CA SER A 554 13.24 -5.08 11.30
C SER A 554 12.26 -4.16 10.57
N PRO A 555 10.94 -4.40 10.67
CA PRO A 555 9.97 -3.63 9.91
C PRO A 555 9.97 -2.13 10.20
N GLY A 556 10.32 -1.74 11.43
CA GLY A 556 10.43 -0.34 11.84
C GLY A 556 11.69 0.38 11.34
N LYS A 557 12.64 -0.33 10.72
CA LYS A 557 13.92 0.23 10.24
C LYS A 557 14.18 0.00 8.76
N ILE A 558 13.18 -0.44 8.00
CA ILE A 558 13.36 -0.71 6.57
C ILE A 558 13.79 0.57 5.87
N SER A 559 14.89 0.47 5.13
CA SER A 559 15.45 1.60 4.40
C SER A 559 14.39 2.24 3.50
N PRO A 560 14.27 3.58 3.52
CA PRO A 560 13.42 4.29 2.56
C PRO A 560 13.76 3.96 1.10
N GLU A 561 14.99 3.50 0.82
CA GLU A 561 15.42 3.10 -0.53
C GLU A 561 14.64 1.88 -1.06
N TYR A 562 14.22 0.96 -0.18
CA TYR A 562 13.42 -0.19 -0.57
C TYR A 562 11.96 0.19 -0.87
N ARG A 563 11.53 1.37 -0.40
CA ARG A 563 10.17 1.91 -0.59
C ARG A 563 9.07 0.92 -0.21
N ILE A 564 9.32 0.07 0.77
CA ILE A 564 8.34 -0.92 1.20
C ILE A 564 7.26 -0.23 2.01
N HIS A 565 6.04 -0.29 1.50
CA HIS A 565 4.86 0.25 2.14
C HIS A 565 3.94 -0.88 2.64
N LYS A 566 2.91 -0.50 3.40
CA LYS A 566 1.89 -1.43 3.90
C LYS A 566 1.18 -2.19 2.76
N LEU A 567 0.57 -3.33 3.09
CA LEU A 567 -0.33 -4.05 2.19
C LEU A 567 -1.39 -3.10 1.56
N PRO A 568 -1.79 -3.31 0.29
CA PRO A 568 -2.79 -2.51 -0.40
C PRO A 568 -4.15 -2.40 0.29
#